data_AF-A0A120I6L3-F1
#
_entry.id   AF-A0A120I6L3-F1
#
_cell.length_a   1.000
_cell.length_b   1.000
_cell.length_c   1.000
_cell.angle_alpha   90.00
_cell.angle_beta   90.00
_cell.angle_gamma   90.00
#
_symmetry.space_group_name_H-M   'P 1'
#
loop_
_entity.id
_entity.type
_entity.pdbx_description
1 polymer ?
#
loop_
_entity_poly.entity_id
_entity_poly.type
_entity_poly.pdbx_seq_one_letter_code
_entity_poly.pdbx_strand_id
1 'polypeptide(L)' 'MPTSFLEIVELPDGRIELRRAEDEGSLVTLNFSEDAKAFLQGQHVEVAKAMLSVGVQMAGRLAEGELEKDDGPRILH' A
#
# COMPACT_ATOMS: atom_id res chain seq x y z
N MET A 1 2.77 17.94 12.66
CA MET A 1 2.98 16.48 12.68
C MET A 1 4.42 16.25 12.24
N PRO A 2 5.27 15.54 13.02
CA PRO A 2 6.55 15.11 12.45
C PRO A 2 6.25 14.32 11.18
N THR A 3 6.91 14.67 10.08
CA THR A 3 6.76 13.96 8.81
C THR A 3 7.37 12.58 8.97
N SER A 4 6.58 11.63 9.47
CA SER A 4 7.02 10.23 9.48
C SER A 4 7.22 9.81 8.04
N PHE A 5 8.46 9.47 7.68
CA PHE A 5 8.75 8.89 6.38
C PHE A 5 8.11 7.50 6.31
N LEU A 6 7.36 7.27 5.24
CA LEU A 6 6.81 5.96 4.94
C LEU A 6 7.80 5.20 4.06
N GLU A 7 8.00 3.92 4.36
CA GLU A 7 8.81 3.02 3.56
C GLU A 7 8.03 1.76 3.19
N ILE A 8 8.38 1.20 2.03
CA ILE A 8 7.85 -0.07 1.54
C ILE A 8 8.96 -1.10 1.68
N VAL A 9 8.69 -2.16 2.41
CA VAL A 9 9.68 -3.21 2.74
C VAL A 9 9.14 -4.56 2.33
N GLU A 10 9.96 -5.33 1.62
CA GLU A 10 9.70 -6.75 1.39
C GLU A 10 10.32 -7.56 2.53
N LEU A 11 9.51 -8.39 3.18
CA LEU A 11 9.92 -9.28 4.25
C LEU A 11 10.53 -10.57 3.69
N PRO A 12 11.33 -11.30 4.48
CA PRO A 12 11.92 -12.57 4.04
C PRO A 12 10.90 -13.66 3.64
N ASP A 13 9.65 -13.55 4.10
CA ASP A 13 8.55 -14.44 3.73
C ASP A 13 7.79 -14.01 2.45
N GLY A 14 8.26 -12.94 1.78
CA GLY A 14 7.68 -12.39 0.57
C GLY A 14 6.45 -11.51 0.78
N ARG A 15 6.07 -11.22 2.05
CA ARG A 15 5.08 -10.18 2.33
C ARG A 15 5.69 -8.80 2.11
N ILE A 16 4.85 -7.86 1.68
CA ILE A 16 5.26 -6.47 1.45
C ILE A 16 4.53 -5.59 2.45
N GLU A 17 5.26 -4.76 3.16
CA GLU A 17 4.71 -3.90 4.21
C GLU A 17 4.95 -2.42 3.90
N LEU A 18 3.94 -1.61 4.16
CA LEU A 18 4.07 -0.16 4.31
C LEU A 18 4.16 0.15 5.80
N ARG A 19 5.24 0.80 6.22
CA ARG A 19 5.45 1.17 7.63
C ARG A 19 6.09 2.55 7.77
N ARG A 20 6.12 3.08 8.99
CA ARG A 20 6.89 4.29 9.31
C ARG A 20 8.35 3.88 9.53
N ALA A 21 9.30 4.68 9.04
CA ALA A 21 10.72 4.37 9.19
C ALA A 21 11.20 4.35 10.67
N GLU A 22 10.47 5.04 11.56
CA GLU A 22 10.80 5.17 12.99
C GLU A 22 9.98 4.25 13.91
N ASP A 23 9.05 3.47 13.36
CA ASP A 23 8.12 2.61 14.11
C ASP A 23 8.21 1.16 13.59
N GLU A 24 8.04 0.18 14.48
CA GLU A 24 8.03 -1.24 14.13
C GLU A 24 6.65 -1.71 13.61
N GLY A 25 5.62 -0.87 13.71
CA GLY A 25 4.26 -1.20 13.27
C GLY A 25 4.02 -1.14 11.76
N SER A 26 3.58 -2.25 11.16
CA SER A 26 3.03 -2.27 9.80
C SER A 26 1.71 -1.50 9.74
N LEU A 27 1.58 -0.60 8.77
CA LEU A 27 0.35 0.14 8.46
C LEU A 27 -0.50 -0.62 7.46
N VAL A 28 0.15 -1.29 6.50
CA VAL A 28 -0.48 -2.12 5.47
C VAL A 28 0.42 -3.29 5.19
N THR A 29 -0.13 -4.50 5.15
CA THR A 29 0.57 -5.71 4.70
C THR A 29 -0.11 -6.23 3.44
N LEU A 30 0.67 -6.44 2.38
CA LEU A 30 0.27 -7.10 1.14
C LEU A 30 0.87 -8.51 1.09
N ASN A 31 0.07 -9.46 0.64
CA ASN A 31 0.53 -10.82 0.38
C ASN A 31 -0.01 -11.27 -0.97
N PHE A 32 0.89 -11.62 -1.89
CA PHE A 32 0.52 -12.21 -3.18
C PHE A 32 0.40 -13.72 -3.01
N SER A 33 -0.68 -14.30 -3.52
CA SER A 33 -0.75 -15.76 -3.67
C SER A 33 0.34 -16.24 -4.62
N GLU A 34 0.71 -17.52 -4.51
CA GLU A 34 1.68 -18.12 -5.44
C GLU A 34 1.22 -18.04 -6.90
N ASP A 35 -0.08 -18.22 -7.16
CA ASP A 35 -0.66 -18.05 -8.50
C ASP A 35 -0.49 -16.63 -9.03
N ALA A 36 -0.68 -15.61 -8.17
CA ALA A 36 -0.49 -14.21 -8.55
C ALA A 36 0.99 -13.90 -8.81
N LYS A 37 1.92 -14.43 -7.99
CA LYS A 37 3.36 -14.29 -8.21
C LYS A 37 3.79 -14.93 -9.54
N ALA A 38 3.26 -16.12 -9.85
CA ALA A 38 3.50 -16.82 -11.10
C ALA A 38 2.96 -16.05 -12.30
N PHE A 39 1.71 -15.54 -12.20
CA PHE A 39 1.09 -14.71 -13.22
C PHE A 39 1.91 -13.43 -13.49
N LEU A 40 2.39 -12.77 -12.44
CA LEU A 40 3.24 -11.58 -12.52
C LEU A 40 4.71 -11.90 -12.87
N GLN A 41 5.05 -13.17 -13.11
CA GLN A 41 6.39 -13.62 -13.47
C GLN A 41 7.47 -13.12 -12.48
N GLY A 42 7.13 -13.11 -11.19
CA GLY A 42 8.01 -12.62 -10.13
C GLY A 42 8.02 -11.09 -9.93
N GLN A 43 7.38 -10.28 -10.78
CA GLN A 43 7.37 -8.80 -10.71
C GLN A 43 6.36 -8.22 -9.70
N HIS A 44 6.00 -9.00 -8.69
CA HIS A 44 5.01 -8.63 -7.68
C HIS A 44 5.43 -7.44 -6.80
N VAL A 45 6.74 -7.24 -6.61
CA VAL A 45 7.30 -6.12 -5.84
C VAL A 45 7.05 -4.79 -6.54
N GLU A 46 7.28 -4.72 -7.85
CA GLU A 46 7.02 -3.53 -8.67
C GLU A 46 5.53 -3.16 -8.67
N VAL A 47 4.67 -4.18 -8.79
CA VAL A 47 3.21 -4.00 -8.72
C VAL A 47 2.79 -3.49 -7.34
N ALA A 48 3.29 -4.09 -6.26
CA ALA A 48 3.00 -3.65 -4.90
C ALA A 48 3.45 -2.20 -4.66
N LYS A 49 4.64 -1.83 -5.15
CA LYS A 49 5.16 -0.47 -5.06
C LYS A 49 4.22 0.52 -5.74
N ALA A 50 3.73 0.20 -6.93
CA ALA A 50 2.77 1.05 -7.64
C ALA A 50 1.45 1.20 -6.85
N MET A 51 0.89 0.07 -6.38
CA MET A 51 -0.35 0.05 -5.59
C MET A 51 -0.24 0.91 -4.32
N LEU A 52 0.82 0.71 -3.54
CA LEU A 52 1.04 1.44 -2.29
C LEU A 52 1.34 2.92 -2.54
N SER A 53 2.10 3.26 -3.59
CA SER A 53 2.40 4.65 -3.95
C SER A 53 1.14 5.45 -4.26
N VAL A 54 0.22 4.86 -5.04
CA VAL A 54 -1.08 5.48 -5.35
C VAL A 54 -1.94 5.57 -4.08
N GLY A 55 -1.98 4.52 -3.26
CA GLY A 55 -2.71 4.50 -1.99
C GLY A 55 -2.27 5.61 -1.03
N VAL A 56 -0.95 5.81 -0.87
CA VAL A 56 -0.38 6.87 -0.01
C VAL A 56 -0.76 8.25 -0.52
N GLN A 57 -0.68 8.49 -1.83
CA GLN A 57 -1.10 9.77 -2.43
C GLN A 57 -2.59 10.04 -2.18
N MET A 58 -3.45 9.03 -2.36
CA MET A 58 -4.88 9.15 -2.09
C MET A 58 -5.17 9.41 -0.61
N ALA A 59 -4.46 8.74 0.30
CA ALA A 59 -4.58 8.98 1.73
C ALA A 59 -4.20 10.42 2.12
N GLY A 60 -3.17 10.99 1.48
CA GLY A 60 -2.80 12.39 1.64
C GLY A 60 -3.93 13.35 1.26
N ARG A 61 -4.50 13.19 0.06
CA ARG A 61 -5.63 14.01 -0.41
C ARG A 61 -6.87 13.89 0.48
N LEU A 62 -7.17 12.68 0.98
CA LEU A 62 -8.26 12.45 1.94
C LEU A 62 -8.02 13.19 3.25
N ALA A 63 -6.79 13.22 3.76
CA ALA A 63 -6.43 13.92 4.99
C ALA A 63 -6.53 15.45 4.84
N GLU A 64 -6.29 15.96 3.63
CA GLU A 64 -6.46 17.38 3.26
C GLU A 64 -7.92 17.74 2.97
N GLY A 65 -8.83 16.76 2.94
CA GLY A 65 -10.25 16.98 2.70
C GLY A 65 -10.60 17.26 1.24
N GLU A 66 -9.71 16.92 0.30
CA GLU A 66 -9.87 17.22 -1.14
C GLU A 66 -10.86 16.30 -1.87
N LEU A 67 -11.28 15.19 -1.23
CA LEU A 67 -12.17 14.19 -1.83
C LEU A 67 -13.53 14.22 -1.14
N GLU A 68 -14.59 14.47 -1.90
CA GLU A 68 -15.96 14.32 -1.43
C GLU A 68 -16.20 12.85 -1.05
N LYS A 69 -16.72 12.64 0.16
CA LYS A 69 -17.13 11.31 0.60
C LYS A 69 -18.41 10.93 -0.13
N ASP A 70 -18.30 10.04 -1.10
CA ASP A 70 -19.46 9.31 -1.58
C ASP A 70 -19.83 8.23 -0.55
N ASP A 71 -20.96 8.44 0.12
CA ASP A 71 -21.56 7.55 1.12
C ASP A 71 -22.43 6.45 0.46
N GLY A 72 -22.46 6.37 -0.86
CA GLY A 72 -23.07 5.26 -1.60
C GLY A 72 -22.28 3.94 -1.52
N PRO A 73 -22.91 2.78 -1.81
CA PRO A 73 -22.19 1.52 -1.94
C PRO A 73 -21.16 1.61 -3.06
N ARG A 74 -19.88 1.42 -2.74
CA ARG A 74 -18.78 1.47 -3.71
C ARG A 74 -18.51 0.09 -4.28
N ILE A 75 -18.57 -0.03 -5.60
CA ILE A 75 -18.02 -1.17 -6.33
C ILE A 75 -16.57 -0.84 -6.66
N LEU A 76 -15.64 -1.64 -6.14
CA LEU A 76 -14.22 -1.57 -6.50
C LEU A 76 -14.01 -2.55 -7.66
N HIS A 77 -13.72 -2.02 -8.86
CA HIS A 77 -13.45 -2.81 -10.08
C HIS A 77 -11.99 -3.23 -10.17
#